data_AF-A0A9D7LA59-F1
#
_entry.id   AF-A0A9D7LA59-F1
#
_cell.length_a   1.000
_cell.length_b   1.000
_cell.length_c   1.000
_cell.angle_alpha   90.00
_cell.angle_beta   90.00
_cell.angle_gamma   90.00
#
_symmetry.space_group_name_H-M   'P 1'
#
loop_
_entity.id
_entity.type
_entity.pdbx_description
1 polymer ?
#
loop_
_entity_poly.entity_id
_entity_poly.type
_entity_poly.pdbx_seq_one_letter_code
_entity_poly.pdbx_strand_id
1 'polypeptide(L)' 'MSDLWLHPSLVLLVGALLVPLVPARLKSAWLILVPLLTFARIVTLTSGTHGAVHFLQFTLIFGRVDALSLSSPTSWA' A
#
# COMPACT_ATOMS: atom_id res chain seq x y z
N MET A 1 -4.11 -6.93 19.59
CA MET A 1 -3.15 -7.61 18.69
C MET A 1 -2.82 -6.57 17.65
N SER A 2 -1.63 -5.97 17.71
CA SER A 2 -1.27 -4.90 16.77
C SER A 2 -1.00 -5.55 15.42
N ASP A 3 -2.02 -5.59 14.56
CA ASP A 3 -1.85 -5.81 13.13
C ASP A 3 -0.94 -4.69 12.63
N LEU A 4 0.37 -4.95 12.62
CA LEU A 4 1.38 -4.08 12.04
C LEU A 4 1.12 -4.05 10.53
N TRP A 5 0.17 -3.21 10.15
CA TRP A 5 -0.22 -3.07 8.78
C TRP A 5 0.85 -2.27 8.05
N LEU A 6 1.80 -3.01 7.49
CA LEU A 6 2.85 -2.46 6.64
C LEU A 6 2.24 -2.06 5.29
N HIS A 7 1.87 -0.78 5.19
CA HIS A 7 1.36 -0.20 3.96
C HIS A 7 2.42 -0.32 2.84
N PRO A 8 2.07 -0.81 1.64
CA PRO A 8 3.04 -1.01 0.55
C PRO A 8 3.84 0.25 0.20
N SER A 9 3.24 1.44 0.33
CA SER A 9 3.94 2.70 0.10
C SER A 9 5.09 2.97 1.08
N LEU A 10 5.09 2.37 2.29
CA LEU A 10 6.23 2.47 3.22
C LEU A 10 7.47 1.80 2.62
N VAL A 11 7.31 0.68 1.91
CA VAL A 11 8.43 0.00 1.23
C VAL A 11 9.02 0.90 0.15
N LEU A 12 8.18 1.61 -0.60
CA LEU A 12 8.63 2.59 -1.61
C LEU A 12 9.32 3.80 -0.98
N LEU A 13 8.74 4.36 0.09
CA LEU A 13 9.28 5.54 0.78
C LEU A 13 10.65 5.25 1.39
N VAL A 14 10.77 4.14 2.12
CA VAL A 14 12.05 3.70 2.70
C VAL A 14 13.02 3.34 1.58
N GLY A 15 12.57 2.63 0.56
CA GLY A 15 13.39 2.28 -0.60
C GLY A 15 13.96 3.50 -1.32
N ALA A 16 13.16 4.56 -1.49
CA ALA A 16 13.56 5.83 -2.08
C ALA A 16 14.52 6.63 -1.18
N LEU A 17 14.27 6.65 0.13
CA LEU A 17 15.12 7.33 1.11
C LEU A 17 16.53 6.70 1.18
N LEU A 18 16.63 5.39 0.95
CA LEU A 18 17.91 4.67 0.94
C LEU A 18 18.70 4.82 -0.37
N VAL A 19 18.07 5.23 -1.48
CA VAL A 19 18.75 5.41 -2.80
C VAL A 19 20.07 6.20 -2.74
N PRO A 20 20.18 7.37 -2.06
CA PRO A 20 21.43 8.13 -2.02
C PRO A 20 22.58 7.41 -1.32
N LEU A 21 22.28 6.41 -0.46
CA LEU A 21 23.29 5.60 0.23
C LEU A 21 23.74 4.40 -0.62
N VAL A 22 23.05 4.10 -1.72
CA VAL A 22 23.35 2.95 -2.58
C VAL A 22 24.48 3.29 -3.55
N PRO A 23 25.57 2.49 -3.61
CA PRO A 23 26.65 2.71 -4.56
C PRO A 23 26.15 2.60 -6.00
N ALA A 24 26.68 3.43 -6.91
CA ALA A 24 26.21 3.53 -8.30
C ALA A 24 26.13 2.18 -9.03
N ARG A 25 27.04 1.25 -8.73
CA ARG A 25 27.09 -0.11 -9.29
C ARG A 25 25.86 -0.96 -8.92
N LEU A 26 25.29 -0.75 -7.73
CA LEU A 26 24.11 -1.48 -7.24
C LEU A 26 22.80 -0.72 -7.46
N LYS A 27 22.88 0.55 -7.87
CA LYS A 27 21.69 1.42 -8.02
C LYS A 27 20.67 0.85 -9.01
N SER A 28 21.11 0.27 -10.11
CA SER A 28 20.21 -0.37 -11.09
C SER A 28 19.46 -1.55 -10.48
N ALA A 29 20.15 -2.44 -9.75
CA ALA A 29 19.53 -3.56 -9.05
C ALA A 29 18.57 -3.06 -7.94
N TRP A 30 18.97 -2.02 -7.19
CA TRP A 30 18.14 -1.43 -6.13
C TRP A 30 16.83 -0.85 -6.65
N LEU A 31 16.88 -0.12 -7.77
CA LEU A 31 15.69 0.48 -8.40
C LEU A 31 14.70 -0.56 -8.91
N ILE A 32 15.14 -1.79 -9.19
CA ILE A 32 14.26 -2.91 -9.56
C ILE A 32 13.78 -3.67 -8.31
N LEU A 33 14.66 -3.85 -7.32
CA LEU A 33 14.35 -4.59 -6.10
C LEU A 33 13.23 -3.93 -5.28
N VAL A 34 13.27 -2.61 -5.13
CA VAL A 34 12.27 -1.85 -4.35
C VAL A 34 10.82 -2.03 -4.88
N PRO A 35 10.52 -1.82 -6.17
CA PRO A 35 9.19 -2.07 -6.71
C PRO A 35 8.83 -3.56 -6.71
N LEU A 36 9.79 -4.48 -6.88
CA LEU A 36 9.54 -5.92 -6.81
C LEU A 36 9.11 -6.36 -5.40
N LEU A 37 9.77 -5.86 -4.36
CA LEU A 37 9.40 -6.11 -2.96
C LEU A 37 8.02 -5.51 -2.64
N THR A 38 7.74 -4.31 -3.17
CA THR A 38 6.42 -3.66 -3.02
C THR A 38 5.34 -4.49 -3.71
N PHE A 39 5.60 -5.01 -4.91
CA PHE A 39 4.69 -5.88 -5.65
C PHE A 39 4.42 -7.18 -4.90
N ALA A 40 5.46 -7.84 -4.38
CA ALA A 40 5.29 -9.04 -3.54
C ALA A 40 4.44 -8.76 -2.29
N ARG A 41 4.59 -7.57 -1.68
CA ARG A 41 3.74 -7.14 -0.55
C ARG A 41 2.29 -6.96 -0.97
N ILE A 42 2.03 -6.42 -2.16
CA ILE A 42 0.67 -6.26 -2.72
C ILE A 42 0.02 -7.61 -3.01
N VAL A 43 0.74 -8.54 -3.63
CA VAL A 43 0.21 -9.88 -3.93
C VAL A 43 -0.14 -10.67 -2.65
N THR A 44 0.59 -10.43 -1.56
CA THR A 44 0.36 -11.06 -0.26
C THR A 44 -0.62 -10.27 0.63
N LEU A 45 -1.21 -9.17 0.15
CA LEU A 45 -2.27 -8.47 0.86
C LEU A 45 -3.60 -9.19 0.60
N THR A 46 -4.04 -9.98 1.59
CA THR A 46 -5.40 -10.52 1.64
C THR A 46 -6.42 -9.38 1.78
N SER A 47 -7.50 -9.45 0.99
CA SER A 47 -8.60 -8.49 0.96
C SER A 47 -9.23 -8.31 2.34
N GLY A 48 -9.18 -7.10 2.89
CA GLY A 48 -9.71 -6.75 4.21
C GLY A 48 -9.68 -5.24 4.44
N THR A 49 -10.39 -4.75 5.46
CA THR A 49 -10.21 -3.36 5.92
C THR A 49 -8.88 -3.25 6.62
N HIS A 50 -8.16 -2.21 6.26
CA HIS A 50 -6.72 -2.20 6.31
C HIS A 50 -6.43 -0.76 6.77
N GLY A 51 -5.92 -0.64 8.00
CA GLY A 51 -5.61 0.63 8.69
C GLY A 51 -6.80 1.49 8.99
N ALA A 52 -7.69 0.94 9.81
CA ALA A 52 -8.60 1.71 10.62
C ALA A 52 -7.84 2.29 11.83
N VAL A 53 -7.44 3.55 11.77
CA VAL A 53 -6.90 4.28 12.91
C VAL A 53 -8.03 5.04 13.57
N HIS A 54 -8.33 4.74 14.83
CA HIS A 54 -9.25 5.56 15.62
C HIS A 54 -8.50 6.78 16.16
N PHE A 55 -8.87 7.97 15.70
CA PHE A 55 -8.29 9.23 16.12
C PHE A 55 -9.39 10.24 16.44
N LEU A 56 -9.35 10.86 17.63
CA LEU A 56 -10.34 11.85 18.09
C LEU A 56 -11.81 11.42 17.91
N GLN A 57 -12.13 10.16 18.21
CA GLN A 57 -13.45 9.52 18.01
C GLN A 57 -13.85 9.25 16.55
N PHE A 58 -12.98 9.54 15.58
CA PHE A 58 -13.18 9.19 14.18
C PHE A 58 -12.41 7.91 13.82
N THR A 59 -13.04 7.03 13.06
CA THR A 59 -12.35 5.88 12.44
C THR A 59 -11.79 6.31 11.09
N LEU A 60 -10.49 6.64 11.03
CA LEU A 60 -9.78 6.88 9.77
C LEU A 60 -9.48 5.56 9.11
N ILE A 61 -10.13 5.26 7.99
CA ILE A 61 -9.88 4.07 7.19
C ILE A 61 -8.98 4.48 6.01
N PHE A 62 -7.68 4.18 6.11
CA PHE A 62 -6.69 4.58 5.10
C PHE A 62 -6.77 3.80 3.79
N GLY A 63 -7.40 2.61 3.80
CA GLY A 63 -7.68 1.85 2.58
C GLY A 63 -9.03 1.14 2.70
N ARG A 64 -10.07 1.71 2.08
CA ARG A 64 -11.36 1.06 1.88
C ARG A 64 -11.47 0.68 0.41
N VAL A 65 -11.28 -0.60 0.10
CA VAL A 65 -11.53 -1.15 -1.25
C VAL A 65 -13.03 -1.39 -1.34
N ASP A 66 -13.76 -0.54 -2.06
CA ASP A 66 -15.22 -0.59 -2.16
C ASP A 66 -15.67 -1.05 -3.57
N ALA A 67 -16.60 -2.00 -3.63
CA ALA A 67 -17.02 -2.69 -4.85
C ALA A 67 -18.04 -1.91 -5.70
N LEU A 68 -18.45 -0.72 -5.26
CA LEU A 68 -19.57 0.03 -5.86
C LEU A 68 -19.23 0.81 -7.14
N SER A 69 -17.97 0.83 -7.60
CA SER A 69 -17.63 1.44 -8.90
C SER A 69 -17.98 0.57 -10.11
N LEU A 70 -18.41 -0.69 -9.88
CA LEU A 70 -18.57 -1.70 -10.93
C LEU A 70 -20.00 -1.92 -11.44
N SER A 71 -21.02 -1.39 -10.78
CA SER A 71 -22.39 -1.48 -11.30
C SER A 71 -23.21 -0.28 -10.85
N SER A 72 -23.45 0.65 -11.76
CA SER A 72 -24.71 1.39 -11.77
C SER A 72 -25.63 0.65 -12.74
N PRO A 73 -26.49 -0.29 -12.30
CA PRO A 73 -27.62 -0.69 -13.10
C PRO A 73 -28.66 0.42 -12.97
N THR A 74 -28.84 1.15 -14.06
CA THR A 74 -30.03 1.92 -14.45
C THR A 74 -31.30 1.56 -13.65
N SER A 75 -31.72 2.44 -12.75
CA SER A 75 -33.09 2.47 -12.19
C SER A 75 -33.64 3.89 -12.23
N TRP A 76 -33.97 4.35 -13.45
CA TRP A 76 -34.98 5.38 -13.64
C TRP A 76 -36.21 4.68 -14.21
N ALA A 77 -37.19 4.47 -13.34
CA ALA A 77 -38.58 4.27 -13.68
C ALA A 77 -39.35 5.40 -12.99
#